data_AF-A0AAP4UDY8-F1
#
_entry.id   AF-A0AAP4UDY8-F1
#
_cell.length_a   1.000
_cell.length_b   1.000
_cell.length_c   1.000
_cell.angle_alpha   90.00
_cell.angle_beta   90.00
_cell.angle_gamma   90.00
#
_symmetry.space_group_name_H-M   'P 1'
#
loop_
_entity.id
_entity.type
_entity.pdbx_description
1 polymer ?
#
loop_
_entity_poly.entity_id
_entity_poly.type
_entity_poly.pdbx_seq_one_letter_code
_entity_poly.pdbx_strand_id
1 'polypeptide(L)' 'MALLTEKDLEQLSGFTQPAAQIKWLLLQGIKHFVRKDGRPSLTWDFVNNPNGATNKTAKPNFGALNANS' A
#
# COMPACT_ATOMS: atom_id res chain seq x y z
N MET A 1 -6.11 -4.80 7.74
CA MET A 1 -5.99 -3.79 6.65
C MET A 1 -6.19 -4.53 5.33
N ALA A 2 -7.16 -4.13 4.50
CA ALA A 2 -7.45 -4.78 3.23
C ALA A 2 -6.77 -4.03 2.07
N LEU A 3 -6.20 -4.78 1.12
CA LEU A 3 -5.67 -4.27 -0.15
C LEU A 3 -6.82 -3.80 -1.04
N LEU A 4 -6.62 -2.68 -1.74
CA LEU A 4 -7.55 -2.23 -2.76
C LEU A 4 -7.58 -3.24 -3.92
N THR A 5 -8.78 -3.56 -4.38
CA THR A 5 -8.99 -4.31 -5.62
C THR A 5 -8.76 -3.41 -6.84
N GLU A 6 -8.70 -4.02 -8.03
CA GLU A 6 -8.65 -3.27 -9.29
C GLU A 6 -9.84 -2.33 -9.45
N LYS A 7 -11.05 -2.79 -9.09
CA LYS A 7 -12.26 -1.96 -9.14
C LYS A 7 -12.21 -0.80 -8.16
N ASP A 8 -11.64 -1.00 -6.98
CA ASP A 8 -11.45 0.10 -6.01
C ASP A 8 -10.49 1.16 -6.56
N LEU A 9 -9.40 0.74 -7.21
CA LEU A 9 -8.43 1.64 -7.84
C LEU A 9 -9.05 2.43 -9.00
N GLU A 10 -9.89 1.78 -9.82
CA GLU A 10 -10.64 2.43 -10.90
C GLU A 10 -11.62 3.46 -10.35
N GLN A 11 -12.40 3.10 -9.33
CA GLN A 11 -13.36 4.00 -8.71
C GLN A 11 -12.68 5.18 -8.01
N LEU A 12 -11.53 4.94 -7.36
CA LEU A 12 -10.78 5.97 -6.65
C LEU A 12 -10.12 6.97 -7.59
N SER A 13 -9.49 6.47 -8.66
CA SER A 13 -8.68 7.30 -9.56
C SER A 13 -9.43 7.80 -10.79
N GLY A 14 -10.54 7.15 -11.18
CA GLY A 14 -11.24 7.39 -12.44
C GLY A 14 -10.55 6.79 -13.67
N PHE A 15 -9.47 6.01 -13.50
CA PHE A 15 -8.70 5.44 -14.61
C PHE A 15 -8.65 3.92 -14.55
N THR A 16 -8.74 3.28 -15.72
CA THR A 16 -8.51 1.82 -15.88
C THR A 16 -7.04 1.49 -16.16
N GLN A 17 -6.30 2.41 -16.77
CA GLN A 17 -4.90 2.17 -17.13
C GLN A 17 -3.98 2.27 -15.89
N PRO A 18 -3.19 1.24 -15.55
CA PRO A 18 -2.35 1.25 -14.34
C PRO A 18 -1.36 2.41 -14.25
N ALA A 19 -0.74 2.79 -15.37
CA ALA A 19 0.18 3.92 -15.41
C ALA A 19 -0.52 5.26 -15.09
N ALA A 20 -1.76 5.44 -15.55
CA ALA A 20 -2.57 6.62 -15.24
C ALA A 20 -2.98 6.62 -13.76
N GLN A 21 -3.36 5.46 -13.21
CA GLN A 21 -3.63 5.30 -11.78
C GLN A 21 -2.41 5.69 -10.92
N ILE A 22 -1.21 5.20 -11.27
CA ILE A 22 0.05 5.54 -10.57
C ILE A 22 0.31 7.05 -10.63
N LYS A 23 0.19 7.66 -11.81
CA LYS A 23 0.38 9.11 -11.97
C LYS A 23 -0.61 9.90 -11.11
N TRP A 24 -1.87 9.48 -11.08
CA TRP A 24 -2.88 10.10 -10.24
C TRP A 24 -2.54 9.98 -8.75
N LEU A 25 -2.14 8.79 -8.27
CA LEU A 25 -1.72 8.57 -6.88
C LEU A 25 -0.55 9.46 -6.48
N LEU A 26 0.44 9.64 -7.37
CA LEU A 26 1.57 10.56 -7.16
C LEU A 26 1.09 12.02 -7.04
N LEU A 27 0.18 12.46 -7.93
CA LEU A 27 -0.39 13.81 -7.89
C LEU A 27 -1.20 14.07 -6.62
N GLN A 28 -1.87 13.05 -6.08
CA GLN A 28 -2.60 13.13 -4.81
C GLN A 28 -1.69 13.01 -3.58
N GLY A 29 -0.39 12.73 -3.74
CA GLY A 29 0.53 12.50 -2.63
C GLY A 29 0.25 11.21 -1.85
N ILE A 30 -0.46 10.25 -2.45
CA ILE A 30 -0.82 8.99 -1.81
C ILE A 30 0.33 7.99 -2.00
N LYS A 31 0.86 7.50 -0.87
CA LYS A 31 1.87 6.44 -0.88
C LYS A 31 1.28 5.14 -1.42
N HIS A 32 2.03 4.48 -2.28
CA HIS A 32 1.65 3.22 -2.89
C HIS A 32 2.90 2.43 -3.27
N PHE A 33 2.71 1.14 -3.50
CA PHE A 33 3.74 0.26 -4.05
C PHE A 33 3.41 -0.10 -5.49
N VAL A 34 4.42 -0.29 -6.33
CA VAL A 34 4.24 -0.82 -7.69
C VAL A 34 4.60 -2.30 -7.68
N ARG A 35 3.66 -3.14 -8.09
CA ARG A 35 3.83 -4.59 -8.19
C ARG A 35 4.66 -4.96 -9.42
N LYS A 36 5.12 -6.22 -9.48
CA LYS A 36 5.87 -6.76 -10.63
C LYS A 36 5.09 -6.72 -11.95
N ASP A 37 3.76 -6.74 -11.89
CA ASP A 37 2.85 -6.62 -13.04
C ASP A 37 2.60 -5.16 -13.47
N GLY A 38 3.25 -4.17 -12.83
CA GLY A 38 3.11 -2.75 -13.14
C GLY A 38 1.86 -2.08 -12.57
N ARG A 39 1.08 -2.78 -11.72
CA ARG A 39 -0.13 -2.24 -11.08
C ARG A 39 0.18 -1.61 -9.71
N PRO A 40 -0.52 -0.52 -9.32
CA PRO A 40 -0.38 0.03 -7.99
C PRO A 40 -1.00 -0.91 -6.94
N SER A 41 -0.45 -0.88 -5.73
CA SER A 41 -0.86 -1.68 -4.58
C SER A 41 -0.82 -0.82 -3.33
N LEU A 42 -1.98 -0.65 -2.69
CA LEU A 42 -2.17 0.11 -1.46
C LEU A 42 -3.43 -0.35 -0.73
N THR A 43 -3.61 0.13 0.49
CA THR A 43 -4.79 -0.12 1.31
C THR A 43 -5.57 1.18 1.49
N TRP A 44 -6.82 1.09 1.96
CA TRP A 44 -7.62 2.28 2.26
C TRP A 44 -7.00 3.15 3.35
N ASP A 45 -6.14 2.58 4.20
CA ASP A 45 -5.41 3.36 5.20
C ASP A 45 -4.42 4.34 4.57
N PHE A 46 -3.72 3.96 3.48
CA PHE A 46 -2.86 4.90 2.76
C PHE A 46 -3.64 6.03 2.08
N VAL A 47 -4.89 5.76 1.67
CA VAL A 47 -5.77 6.75 1.05
C VAL A 47 -6.32 7.72 2.08
N ASN A 48 -6.82 7.19 3.22
CA ASN A 48 -7.44 7.99 4.27
C ASN A 48 -6.42 8.70 5.15
N ASN A 49 -5.22 8.12 5.31
CA ASN A 49 -4.13 8.63 6.12
C ASN A 49 -2.82 8.71 5.28
N PRO A 50 -2.75 9.57 4.25
CA PRO A 50 -1.56 9.66 3.37
C PRO A 50 -0.27 10.05 4.13
N ASN A 51 -0.42 10.79 5.23
CA ASN A 51 0.66 11.16 6.15
C ASN A 51 0.76 10.26 7.39
N GLY A 52 -0.01 9.17 7.44
CA GLY A 52 -0.05 8.25 8.58
C GLY A 52 1.36 7.79 8.96
N ALA A 53 1.66 7.86 10.25
CA ALA A 53 2.91 7.33 10.79
C ALA A 53 2.94 5.82 10.52
N THR A 54 3.97 5.34 9.81
CA THR A 54 4.23 3.91 9.78
C THR A 54 4.48 3.50 11.22
N ASN A 55 3.69 2.57 11.75
CA ASN A 55 3.94 1.97 13.06
C ASN A 55 5.29 1.23 13.00
N LYS A 56 6.39 1.97 13.23
CA LYS A 56 7.77 1.47 13.30
C LYS A 56 8.02 0.63 14.56
N THR A 57 6.97 0.38 15.35
CA THR A 57 7.04 -0.31 16.64
C THR A 57 7.03 -1.83 16.53
N ALA A 58 6.93 -2.39 15.31
CA ALA A 58 7.11 -3.82 15.09
C ALA A 58 8.59 -4.20 15.32
N LYS A 59 8.95 -4.49 16.57
CA LYS A 59 10.24 -5.09 16.90
C LYS A 59 10.19 -6.58 16.53
N PRO A 60 11.17 -7.11 15.78
CA PRO A 60 11.26 -8.54 15.54
C PRO A 60 11.35 -9.30 16.89
N ASN A 61 10.59 -10.39 17.02
CA ASN A 61 10.64 -11.24 18.21
C ASN A 61 11.85 -12.20 18.13
N PHE A 62 13.00 -11.76 18.63
CA PHE A 62 14.23 -12.57 18.66
C PHE A 62 14.16 -13.76 19.64
N GLY A 63 13.18 -13.79 20.55
CA GLY A 63 12.95 -14.91 21.47
C GLY A 63 12.35 -16.17 20.82
N ALA A 64 12.11 -16.16 19.51
CA ALA A 64 11.71 -17.36 18.76
C ALA A 64 12.92 -18.16 18.23
N LEU A 65 14.13 -17.62 18.28
CA LEU A 65 15.34 -18.27 17.73
C LEU A 65 16.02 -19.23 18.72
N ASN A 66 15.66 -19.17 20.00
CA ASN A 66 16.33 -19.86 21.11
C ASN A 66 15.47 -20.95 21.78
N ALA A 67 14.29 -21.27 21.24
CA ALA A 67 13.36 -22.23 21.84
C ALA A 67 13.67 -23.72 21.53
N ASN A 68 14.83 -24.03 20.93
CA ASN A 68 15.26 -25.40 20.56
C ASN A 68 16.72 -25.67 20.96
N SER A 69 17.18 -25.23 22.13
CA SER A 69 18.51 -25.58 22.69
C SER A 69 18.39 -26.16 24.08
#